data_AF-A0A143QTN7-F1
#
_entry.id   AF-A0A143QTN7-F1
#
_cell.length_a   1.000
_cell.length_b   1.000
_cell.length_c   1.000
_cell.angle_alpha   90.00
_cell.angle_beta   90.00
_cell.angle_gamma   90.00
#
_symmetry.space_group_name_H-M   'P 1'
#
loop_
_entity.id
_entity.type
_entity.pdbx_description
1 polymer ?
#
loop_
_entity_poly.entity_id
_entity_poly.type
_entity_poly.pdbx_seq_one_letter_code
_entity_poly.pdbx_strand_id
1 'polypeptide(L)'
;MLIERYLGEQQILDEQLAAEYQQLIEQLDASMSDYLGVLDRAFSPDLEVALLGSVELALEFGVAAGEVLDSDAKVLAYFLD
;
A
#
# COMPACT_ATOMS: atom_id res chain seq x y z
N MET A 1 -9.00 45.28 -15.34
CA MET A 1 -9.45 44.81 -16.68
C MET A 1 -9.70 43.30 -16.64
N LEU A 2 -10.48 42.74 -17.57
CA LEU A 2 -10.80 41.30 -17.60
C LEU A 2 -9.55 40.39 -17.58
N ILE A 3 -8.49 40.81 -18.27
CA ILE A 3 -7.22 40.07 -18.38
C ILE A 3 -6.49 39.96 -17.03
N GLU A 4 -6.48 41.02 -16.23
CA GLU A 4 -5.82 41.01 -14.90
C GLU A 4 -6.55 40.09 -13.92
N ARG A 5 -7.89 40.06 -13.99
CA ARG A 5 -8.68 39.14 -13.19
C ARG A 5 -8.42 37.69 -13.59
N TYR A 6 -8.40 37.40 -14.89
CA TYR A 6 -8.10 36.07 -15.41
C TYR A 6 -6.71 35.59 -14.99
N LEU A 7 -5.71 36.49 -15.02
CA LEU A 7 -4.35 36.16 -14.57
C LEU A 7 -4.33 35.79 -13.07
N GLY A 8 -5.07 36.52 -12.23
CA GLY A 8 -5.20 36.19 -10.81
C GLY A 8 -5.92 34.87 -10.56
N GLU A 9 -6.99 34.59 -11.31
CA GLU A 9 -7.69 33.30 -11.26
C GLU A 9 -6.78 32.14 -11.67
N GLN A 10 -5.94 32.32 -12.69
CA GLN A 10 -4.95 31.33 -13.10
C GLN A 10 -3.91 31.05 -12.02
N GLN A 11 -3.36 32.09 -11.38
CA GLN A 11 -2.38 31.91 -10.31
C GLN A 11 -2.96 31.12 -9.13
N ILE A 12 -4.19 31.42 -8.73
CA ILE A 12 -4.89 30.70 -7.66
C ILE A 12 -5.09 29.22 -8.06
N LEU A 13 -5.52 28.97 -9.30
CA LEU A 13 -5.71 27.60 -9.78
C LEU A 13 -4.40 26.82 -9.84
N ASP A 14 -3.31 27.45 -10.30
CA ASP A 14 -1.99 26.83 -10.36
C ASP A 14 -1.49 26.45 -8.96
N GLU A 15 -1.69 27.32 -7.96
CA GLU A 15 -1.36 27.03 -6.55
C GLU A 15 -2.20 25.88 -6.00
N GLN A 16 -3.51 25.84 -6.30
CA GLN A 16 -4.40 24.76 -5.87
C GLN A 16 -3.99 23.41 -6.47
N LEU A 17 -3.75 23.38 -7.78
CA LEU A 17 -3.30 22.17 -8.47
C LEU A 17 -1.96 21.70 -7.92
N ALA A 18 -1.00 22.60 -7.71
CA ALA A 18 0.29 22.25 -7.13
C ALA A 18 0.14 21.60 -5.74
N ALA A 19 -0.75 22.13 -4.91
CA ALA A 19 -1.03 21.56 -3.59
C ALA A 19 -1.71 20.17 -3.69
N GLU A 20 -2.70 20.01 -4.57
CA GLU A 20 -3.37 18.73 -4.80
C GLU A 20 -2.40 17.66 -5.33
N TYR A 21 -1.56 18.02 -6.30
CA TYR A 21 -0.53 17.13 -6.82
C TYR A 21 0.45 16.68 -5.74
N GLN A 22 0.91 17.62 -4.91
CA GLN A 22 1.82 17.30 -3.82
C GLN A 22 1.19 16.34 -2.80
N GLN A 23 -0.09 16.55 -2.45
CA GLN A 23 -0.83 15.65 -1.57
C GLN A 23 -0.98 14.24 -2.16
N LEU A 24 -1.24 14.13 -3.46
CA LEU A 24 -1.33 12.83 -4.13
C LEU A 24 0.01 12.09 -4.16
N ILE A 25 1.11 12.81 -4.36
CA ILE A 25 2.47 12.24 -4.30
C ILE A 25 2.75 11.71 -2.89
N GLU A 26 2.45 12.49 -1.85
CA GLU A 26 2.66 12.08 -0.47
C GLU A 26 1.82 10.85 -0.09
N GLN A 27 0.58 10.77 -0.55
CA GLN A 27 -0.27 9.59 -0.36
C GLN A 27 0.29 8.36 -1.08
N LEU A 28 0.79 8.54 -2.31
CA LEU A 28 1.39 7.46 -3.09
C LEU A 28 2.67 6.95 -2.42
N ASP A 29 3.54 7.85 -1.95
CA ASP A 29 4.79 7.49 -1.27
C ASP A 29 4.52 6.76 0.05
N ALA A 30 3.53 7.19 0.82
CA ALA A 30 3.10 6.52 2.05
C ALA A 30 2.59 5.10 1.74
N SER A 31 1.66 4.98 0.79
CA SER A 31 1.10 3.68 0.39
C SER A 31 2.17 2.73 -0.15
N MET A 32 3.13 3.25 -0.92
CA MET A 32 4.22 2.45 -1.46
C MET A 32 5.18 1.98 -0.36
N SER A 33 5.45 2.84 0.62
CA SER A 33 6.28 2.49 1.78
C SER A 33 5.64 1.40 2.63
N ASP A 34 4.32 1.49 2.87
CA ASP A 34 3.58 0.46 3.61
C ASP A 34 3.62 -0.88 2.86
N TYR A 35 3.37 -0.87 1.55
CA TYR A 35 3.44 -2.07 0.71
C TYR A 35 4.84 -2.71 0.72
N LEU A 36 5.90 -1.91 0.54
CA LEU A 36 7.28 -2.41 0.59
C LEU A 36 7.61 -2.99 1.97
N GLY A 37 7.10 -2.39 3.05
CA GLY A 37 7.28 -2.93 4.40
C GLY A 37 6.68 -4.32 4.58
N VAL A 38 5.50 -4.59 4.01
CA VAL A 38 4.88 -5.93 4.02
C VAL A 38 5.71 -6.91 3.20
N LEU A 39 6.18 -6.51 2.02
CA LEU A 39 7.04 -7.34 1.17
C LEU A 39 8.37 -7.70 1.86
N ASP A 40 9.04 -6.73 2.47
CA ASP A 40 10.31 -6.94 3.16
C ASP A 40 10.17 -8.00 4.27
N ARG A 41 9.03 -8.01 4.98
CA ARG A 41 8.72 -9.05 5.97
C ARG A 41 8.46 -10.39 5.29
N ALA A 42 7.57 -10.43 4.30
CA ALA A 42 7.16 -11.67 3.61
C ALA A 42 8.32 -12.40 2.92
N PHE A 43 9.35 -11.67 2.50
CA PHE A 43 10.53 -12.21 1.81
C PHE A 43 11.81 -12.14 2.66
N SER A 44 11.68 -11.99 3.97
CA SER A 44 12.80 -12.03 4.91
C SER A 44 13.59 -13.33 4.81
N PRO A 45 14.93 -13.31 4.99
CA PRO A 45 15.71 -14.54 5.15
C PRO A 45 15.41 -15.27 6.48
N ASP A 46 14.81 -14.58 7.45
CA ASP A 46 14.32 -15.19 8.68
C ASP A 46 12.97 -15.86 8.41
N LEU A 47 12.91 -17.17 8.65
CA LEU A 47 11.75 -18.00 8.34
C LEU A 47 10.50 -17.58 9.11
N GLU A 48 10.61 -17.24 10.39
CA GLU A 48 9.44 -16.87 11.21
C GLU A 48 8.88 -15.52 10.73
N VAL A 49 9.77 -14.58 10.40
CA VAL A 49 9.40 -13.28 9.84
C VAL A 49 8.76 -13.44 8.46
N ALA A 50 9.33 -14.28 7.60
CA ALA A 50 8.81 -14.55 6.26
C ALA A 50 7.43 -15.19 6.31
N LEU A 51 7.22 -16.17 7.21
CA LEU A 51 5.93 -16.82 7.37
C LEU A 51 4.86 -15.81 7.81
N LEU A 52 5.12 -15.05 8.88
CA LEU A 52 4.17 -14.05 9.37
C LEU A 52 3.91 -12.95 8.33
N GLY A 53 4.96 -12.49 7.66
CA GLY A 53 4.84 -11.50 6.59
C GLY A 53 4.04 -12.02 5.39
N SER A 54 4.16 -13.31 5.04
CA SER A 54 3.36 -13.90 3.95
C SER A 54 1.87 -14.02 4.30
N VAL A 55 1.55 -14.28 5.57
CA VAL A 55 0.18 -14.27 6.10
C VAL A 55 -0.39 -12.85 6.05
N GLU A 56 0.36 -11.86 6.52
CA GLU A 56 0.00 -10.44 6.45
C GLU A 56 -0.26 -10.01 5.01
N LEU A 57 0.66 -10.34 4.09
CA LEU A 57 0.52 -10.07 2.66
C LEU A 57 -0.76 -10.67 2.07
N ALA A 58 -1.06 -11.93 2.38
CA ALA A 58 -2.28 -12.58 1.88
C ALA A 58 -3.55 -11.84 2.34
N LEU A 59 -3.59 -11.41 3.61
CA LEU A 59 -4.72 -10.68 4.17
C LEU A 59 -4.89 -9.27 3.56
N GLU A 60 -3.78 -8.52 3.43
CA GLU A 60 -3.79 -7.19 2.80
C GLU A 60 -4.24 -7.24 1.33
N PHE A 61 -3.96 -8.34 0.63
CA PHE A 61 -4.40 -8.57 -0.75
C PHE A 61 -5.78 -9.25 -0.88
N GLY A 62 -6.51 -9.39 0.24
CA GLY A 62 -7.91 -9.81 0.25
C GLY A 62 -8.13 -11.32 0.17
N VAL A 63 -7.11 -12.14 0.47
CA VAL A 63 -7.31 -13.59 0.64
C VAL A 63 -8.20 -13.82 1.85
N ALA A 64 -9.22 -14.68 1.70
CA ALA A 64 -10.12 -15.00 2.80
C ALA A 64 -9.32 -15.66 3.93
N ALA A 65 -9.52 -15.22 5.18
CA ALA A 65 -8.77 -15.75 6.33
C ALA A 65 -8.87 -17.28 6.49
N GLY A 66 -9.93 -17.91 5.99
CA GLY A 66 -10.08 -19.37 5.96
C GLY A 66 -9.13 -20.08 4.98
N GLU A 67 -8.69 -19.39 3.94
CA GLU A 67 -7.78 -19.89 2.90
C GLU A 67 -6.31 -19.59 3.21
N VAL A 68 -6.03 -18.68 4.15
CA VAL A 68 -4.67 -18.34 4.57
C VAL A 68 -4.09 -19.46 5.45
N LEU A 69 -2.89 -19.94 5.10
CA LEU A 69 -2.14 -20.98 5.80
C LEU A 69 -1.41 -20.42 7.04
N ASP A 70 -2.18 -19.93 8.01
CA ASP A 70 -1.71 -19.21 9.21
C ASP A 70 -1.42 -20.11 10.43
N SER A 71 -1.55 -21.42 10.28
CA SER A 71 -1.40 -22.37 11.38
C SER A 71 -0.91 -23.72 10.87
N ASP A 72 -0.18 -24.44 11.72
CA ASP A 72 0.35 -25.77 11.42
C ASP A 72 -0.73 -26.71 10.90
N ALA A 73 -1.94 -26.66 11.49
CA ALA A 73 -3.07 -27.49 11.08
C ALA A 73 -3.48 -27.21 9.62
N LYS A 74 -3.58 -25.94 9.22
CA LYS A 74 -3.93 -25.56 7.84
C LYS A 74 -2.81 -25.91 6.87
N VAL A 75 -1.55 -25.66 7.26
CA VAL A 75 -0.38 -26.00 6.44
C VAL A 75 -0.32 -27.51 6.19
N LEU A 76 -0.45 -28.31 7.24
CA LEU A 76 -0.44 -29.77 7.13
C LEU A 76 -1.60 -30.26 6.25
N ALA A 77 -2.83 -29.79 6.49
CA ALA A 77 -3.99 -30.18 5.69
C ALA A 77 -3.82 -29.79 4.21
N TYR A 78 -3.23 -28.63 3.90
CA TYR A 78 -3.04 -28.20 2.52
C TYR A 78 -1.97 -29.02 1.77
N PHE A 79 -0.88 -29.39 2.44
CA PHE A 79 0.25 -30.05 1.78
C PHE A 79 0.22 -31.58 1.85
N LEU A 80 -0.50 -32.17 2.81
CA LEU A 80 -0.41 -33.60 3.11
C LEU A 80 -1.73 -34.37 2.99
N ASP A 81 -2.88 -33.69 2.97
CA ASP A 81 -4.19 -34.30 2.64
C ASP A 81 -4.47 -34.22 1.13
#